data_AF-A0A2G9YXJ7-F1
#
_entry.id   AF-A0A2G9YXJ7-F1
#
_cell.length_a   1.000
_cell.length_b   1.000
_cell.length_c   1.000
_cell.angle_alpha   90.00
_cell.angle_beta   90.00
_cell.angle_gamma   90.00
#
_symmetry.space_group_name_H-M   'P 1'
#
loop_
_entity.id
_entity.type
_entity.pdbx_description
1 polymer ?
#
loop_
_entity_poly.entity_id
_entity_poly.type
_entity_poly.pdbx_seq_one_letter_code
_entity_poly.pdbx_strand_id
1 'polypeptide(L)'
;MKNPKYLEEAFQEICEEMKQVFIKKHRDYGKGNILDTGELGIAFRESDKLNRLKNLLANNKNPDNESIDDSWTDIGVYAVIALMYRKKWFQRLKLKEKSQPK
;
A
#
# COMPACT_ATOMS: atom_id res chain seq x y z
N MET A 1 -15.82 3.10 12.51
CA MET A 1 -16.42 2.78 11.20
C MET A 1 -17.64 1.90 11.44
N LYS A 2 -18.62 1.89 10.53
CA LYS A 2 -19.74 0.94 10.63
C LYS A 2 -19.19 -0.43 10.23
N ASN A 3 -19.53 -1.50 10.94
CA ASN A 3 -19.15 -2.83 10.47
C ASN A 3 -19.85 -3.09 9.12
N PRO A 4 -19.12 -3.55 8.09
CA PRO A 4 -19.70 -3.85 6.80
C PRO A 4 -20.69 -5.02 6.94
N LYS A 5 -21.81 -4.94 6.23
CA LYS A 5 -22.85 -5.98 6.21
C LYS A 5 -22.68 -6.94 5.03
N TYR A 6 -22.13 -6.44 3.92
CA TYR A 6 -21.91 -7.22 2.69
C TYR A 6 -20.42 -7.27 2.30
N LEU A 7 -20.04 -8.24 1.47
CA LEU A 7 -18.64 -8.48 1.10
C LEU A 7 -18.04 -7.32 0.30
N GLU A 8 -18.82 -6.72 -0.59
CA GLU A 8 -18.44 -5.55 -1.38
C GLU A 8 -18.20 -4.32 -0.51
N GLU A 9 -18.99 -4.16 0.57
CA GLU A 9 -18.78 -3.11 1.55
C GLU A 9 -17.45 -3.33 2.27
N ALA A 10 -17.20 -4.54 2.77
CA ALA A 10 -15.95 -4.87 3.45
C ALA A 10 -14.72 -4.69 2.53
N PHE A 11 -14.83 -5.11 1.27
CA PHE A 11 -13.76 -4.94 0.28
C PHE A 11 -13.49 -3.45 0.00
N GLN A 12 -14.53 -2.64 -0.13
CA GLN A 12 -14.42 -1.19 -0.26
C GLN A 12 -13.78 -0.56 0.98
N GLU A 13 -14.18 -1.05 2.17
CA GLU A 13 -13.53 -0.94 3.48
C GLU A 13 -12.00 -0.85 3.39
N ILE A 14 -11.45 -2.01 3.07
CA ILE A 14 -10.01 -2.27 2.98
C ILE A 14 -9.36 -1.47 1.86
N CYS A 15 -10.04 -1.28 0.72
CA CYS A 15 -9.52 -0.46 -0.37
C CYS A 15 -9.34 1.01 0.03
N GLU A 16 -10.27 1.54 0.83
CA GLU A 16 -10.15 2.89 1.36
C GLU A 16 -8.98 3.00 2.34
N GLU A 17 -8.80 2.02 3.23
CA GLU A 17 -7.66 1.95 4.15
C GLU A 17 -6.32 1.88 3.41
N MET A 18 -6.20 1.00 2.40
CA MET A 18 -5.02 0.93 1.53
C MET A 18 -4.72 2.29 0.88
N LYS A 19 -5.76 2.99 0.40
CA LYS A 19 -5.59 4.33 -0.17
C LYS A 19 -5.06 5.32 0.87
N GLN A 20 -5.52 5.27 2.11
CA GLN A 20 -5.00 6.14 3.17
C GLN A 20 -3.55 5.83 3.52
N VAL A 21 -3.17 4.54 3.58
CA VAL A 21 -1.77 4.11 3.77
C VAL A 21 -0.89 4.62 2.63
N PHE A 22 -1.35 4.47 1.38
CA PHE A 22 -0.67 5.04 0.21
C PHE A 22 -0.44 6.55 0.35
N ILE A 23 -1.50 7.31 0.68
CA ILE A 23 -1.42 8.77 0.83
C ILE A 23 -0.41 9.15 1.92
N LYS A 24 -0.44 8.47 3.07
CA LYS A 24 0.49 8.70 4.18
C LYS A 24 1.94 8.47 3.72
N LYS A 25 2.25 7.27 3.21
CA LYS A 25 3.60 6.93 2.74
C LYS A 25 4.08 7.84 1.61
N HIS A 26 3.21 8.20 0.68
CA HIS A 26 3.59 9.09 -0.41
C HIS A 26 3.91 10.51 0.07
N ARG A 27 3.28 10.99 1.16
CA ARG A 27 3.65 12.26 1.79
C ARG A 27 5.00 12.16 2.52
N ASP A 28 5.29 11.03 3.15
CA ASP A 28 6.52 10.82 3.91
C ASP A 28 7.75 10.63 2.99
N TYR A 29 7.61 9.86 1.90
CA TYR A 29 8.73 9.44 1.04
C TYR A 29 8.72 10.04 -0.37
N GLY A 30 7.61 10.63 -0.80
CA GLY A 30 7.44 11.08 -2.19
C GLY A 30 7.45 9.95 -3.21
N LYS A 31 7.80 10.29 -4.46
CA LYS A 31 7.80 9.34 -5.61
C LYS A 31 9.19 8.85 -6.04
N GLY A 32 10.26 9.50 -5.59
CA GLY A 32 11.62 9.33 -6.13
C GLY A 32 12.05 7.87 -6.21
N ASN A 33 12.08 7.18 -5.06
CA ASN A 33 12.53 5.78 -4.96
C ASN A 33 11.81 4.81 -5.92
N ILE A 34 10.50 5.02 -6.15
CA ILE A 34 9.73 4.18 -7.07
C ILE A 34 10.01 4.56 -8.53
N LEU A 35 10.18 5.86 -8.83
CA LEU A 35 10.52 6.30 -10.18
C LEU A 35 11.92 5.86 -10.60
N ASP A 36 12.88 5.88 -9.68
CA ASP A 36 14.27 5.53 -9.96
C ASP A 36 14.44 4.04 -10.23
N THR A 37 13.67 3.20 -9.52
CA THR A 37 13.76 1.73 -9.63
C THR A 37 12.70 1.12 -10.57
N GLY A 38 11.67 1.89 -10.92
CA GLY A 38 10.62 1.50 -11.83
C GLY A 38 9.82 0.26 -11.38
N GLU A 39 9.20 -0.42 -12.34
CA GLU A 39 8.36 -1.60 -12.11
C GLU A 39 9.12 -2.75 -11.42
N LEU A 40 10.41 -2.94 -11.78
CA LEU A 40 11.25 -3.95 -11.15
C LEU A 40 11.46 -3.66 -9.66
N GLY A 41 11.68 -2.40 -9.29
CA GLY A 41 11.79 -2.00 -7.89
C GLY A 41 10.50 -2.14 -7.10
N ILE A 42 9.34 -2.04 -7.74
CA ILE A 42 8.05 -2.33 -7.10
C ILE A 42 7.96 -3.84 -6.81
N ALA A 43 8.29 -4.69 -7.78
CA ALA A 43 8.28 -6.14 -7.61
C ALA A 43 9.21 -6.64 -6.50
N PHE A 44 10.42 -6.07 -6.38
CA PHE A 44 11.32 -6.40 -5.26
C PHE A 44 10.72 -6.03 -3.89
N ARG A 45 10.09 -4.86 -3.79
CA ARG A 45 9.44 -4.42 -2.53
C ARG A 45 8.28 -5.33 -2.15
N GLU A 46 7.48 -5.78 -3.11
CA GLU A 46 6.45 -6.80 -2.86
C GLU A 46 7.06 -8.11 -2.38
N SER A 47 8.14 -8.57 -3.03
CA SER A 47 8.82 -9.81 -2.66
C SER A 47 9.35 -9.78 -1.23
N ASP A 48 9.96 -8.68 -0.80
CA ASP A 48 10.44 -8.50 0.57
C ASP A 48 9.31 -8.58 1.59
N LYS A 49 8.18 -7.93 1.32
CA LYS A 49 6.98 -7.98 2.18
C LYS A 49 6.38 -9.38 2.21
N LEU A 50 6.32 -10.07 1.08
CA LEU A 50 5.82 -11.44 1.00
C LEU A 50 6.72 -12.42 1.78
N ASN A 51 8.05 -12.27 1.68
CA ASN A 51 9.00 -13.10 2.43
C ASN A 51 8.86 -12.87 3.94
N ARG A 52 8.70 -11.61 4.36
CA ARG A 52 8.41 -11.26 5.75
C ARG A 52 7.11 -11.87 6.25
N LEU A 53 6.04 -11.75 5.48
CA LEU A 53 4.74 -12.34 5.79
C LEU A 53 4.83 -13.86 5.95
N LYS A 54 5.49 -14.55 5.01
CA LYS A 54 5.73 -16.00 5.10
C LYS A 54 6.45 -16.38 6.38
N ASN A 55 7.47 -15.62 6.77
CA ASN A 55 8.21 -15.86 8.01
C ASN A 55 7.33 -15.68 9.26
N LEU A 56 6.47 -14.67 9.31
CA LEU A 56 5.55 -14.46 10.44
C LEU A 56 4.54 -15.60 10.55
N LEU A 57 3.92 -15.98 9.43
CA LEU A 57 2.93 -17.06 9.36
C LEU A 57 3.52 -18.43 9.72
N ALA A 58 4.74 -18.73 9.24
CA ALA A 58 5.38 -20.01 9.49
C ALA A 58 5.79 -20.20 10.96
N ASN A 59 6.10 -19.11 11.67
CA ASN A 59 6.67 -19.19 13.01
C ASN A 59 5.66 -18.87 14.13
N ASN A 60 4.38 -18.55 13.82
CA ASN A 60 3.38 -18.07 14.78
C ASN A 60 3.93 -17.00 15.74
N LYS A 61 4.85 -16.16 15.25
CA LYS A 61 5.50 -15.14 16.06
C LYS A 61 4.61 -13.90 16.11
N ASN A 62 4.49 -13.31 17.29
CA ASN A 62 3.98 -11.96 17.42
C ASN A 62 4.97 -11.01 16.74
N PRO A 63 4.53 -10.17 15.80
CA PRO A 63 5.42 -9.25 15.11
C PRO A 63 5.85 -8.09 16.02
N ASP A 64 7.15 -7.85 16.15
CA ASP A 64 7.69 -6.76 16.98
C ASP A 64 7.56 -5.37 16.35
N ASN A 65 7.52 -5.29 15.00
CA ASN A 65 7.64 -4.00 14.28
C ASN A 65 6.53 -3.70 13.27
N GLU A 66 5.98 -4.70 12.58
CA GLU A 66 4.95 -4.49 11.54
C GLU A 66 4.05 -5.72 11.49
N SER A 67 2.73 -5.53 11.55
CA SER A 67 1.80 -6.64 11.72
C SER A 67 1.65 -7.52 10.47
N ILE A 68 0.93 -8.64 10.59
CA ILE A 68 0.50 -9.45 9.44
C ILE A 68 -0.40 -8.60 8.53
N ASP A 69 -1.33 -7.85 9.14
CA ASP A 69 -2.27 -7.00 8.43
C ASP A 69 -1.53 -5.89 7.67
N ASP A 70 -0.57 -5.22 8.31
CA ASP A 70 0.27 -4.21 7.64
C ASP A 70 1.02 -4.81 6.42
N SER A 71 1.47 -6.07 6.53
CA SER A 71 2.17 -6.75 5.44
C SER A 71 1.25 -7.00 4.26
N TRP A 72 0.01 -7.46 4.50
CA TRP A 72 -1.00 -7.62 3.46
C TRP A 72 -1.40 -6.28 2.82
N THR A 73 -1.62 -5.26 3.64
CA THR A 73 -1.94 -3.90 3.19
C THR A 73 -0.82 -3.36 2.29
N ASP A 74 0.45 -3.52 2.69
CA ASP A 74 1.59 -3.07 1.90
C ASP A 74 1.71 -3.76 0.55
N ILE A 75 1.52 -5.09 0.52
CA ILE A 75 1.50 -5.87 -0.72
C ILE A 75 0.39 -5.33 -1.64
N GLY A 76 -0.82 -5.14 -1.12
CA GLY A 76 -1.93 -4.58 -1.90
C GLY A 76 -1.65 -3.16 -2.42
N VAL A 77 -1.07 -2.30 -1.58
CA VAL A 77 -0.69 -0.93 -1.98
C VAL A 77 0.35 -0.94 -3.09
N TYR A 78 1.40 -1.77 -2.98
CA TYR A 78 2.41 -1.88 -4.05
C TYR A 78 1.83 -2.43 -5.35
N ALA A 79 0.89 -3.37 -5.29
CA ALA A 79 0.22 -3.89 -6.48
C ALA A 79 -0.58 -2.79 -7.20
N VAL A 80 -1.30 -1.96 -6.44
CA VAL A 80 -2.01 -0.80 -7.00
C VAL A 80 -1.03 0.23 -7.56
N ILE A 81 0.11 0.48 -6.90
CA ILE A 81 1.17 1.34 -7.42
C ILE A 81 1.71 0.80 -8.75
N ALA A 82 1.95 -0.50 -8.88
CA ALA A 82 2.40 -1.12 -10.13
C ALA A 82 1.38 -0.86 -11.26
N LEU A 83 0.09 -1.04 -11.00
CA LEU A 83 -0.96 -0.74 -11.97
C LEU A 83 -1.00 0.75 -12.36
N MET A 84 -0.87 1.65 -11.39
CA MET A 84 -0.76 3.10 -11.65
C MET A 84 0.50 3.44 -12.45
N TYR A 85 1.62 2.77 -12.18
CA TYR A 85 2.88 2.96 -12.87
C TYR A 85 2.79 2.54 -14.34
N ARG A 86 2.17 1.39 -14.63
CA ARG A 86 1.93 0.91 -16.00
C ARG A 86 1.03 1.86 -16.80
N LYS A 87 0.03 2.45 -16.15
CA LYS A 87 -0.86 3.46 -16.76
C LYS A 87 -0.24 4.87 -16.87
N LYS A 88 1.02 5.02 -16.45
CA LYS A 88 1.74 6.31 -16.37
C LYS A 88 1.08 7.33 -15.42
N TRP A 89 0.21 6.88 -14.52
CA TRP A 89 -0.51 7.73 -13.56
C TRP A 89 0.38 8.13 -12.40
N PHE A 90 1.13 7.17 -11.84
CA PHE A 90 2.03 7.42 -10.70
C PHE A 90 3.11 8.47 -11.02
N GLN A 91 3.56 8.52 -12.27
CA GLN A 91 4.59 9.42 -12.76
C GLN A 91 4.07 10.86 -12.91
N ARG A 92 2.85 11.00 -13.45
CA ARG A 92 2.28 12.28 -13.92
C ARG A 92 1.37 12.96 -12.91
N LEU A 93 0.62 12.19 -12.12
CA LEU A 93 -0.36 12.74 -11.19
C LEU A 93 0.30 13.10 -9.85
N LYS A 94 -0.33 14.03 -9.14
CA LYS A 94 0.05 14.44 -7.78
C LYS A 94 -1.11 14.14 -6.84
N LEU A 95 -0.82 13.96 -5.55
CA LEU A 95 -1.87 13.97 -4.54
C LEU A 95 -2.58 15.32 -4.56
N LYS A 96 -3.89 15.32 -4.27
CA LYS A 96 -4.61 16.58 -4.02
C LYS A 96 -3.95 17.29 -2.85
N GLU A 97 -3.66 18.58 -3.01
CA GLU A 97 -3.30 19.44 -1.89
C GLU A 97 -4.42 19.37 -0.85
N LYS A 98 -4.07 19.41 0.44
CA LYS A 98 -5.12 19.59 1.45
C LYS A 98 -5.78 20.91 1.13
N SER A 99 -7.06 20.90 0.74
CA SER A 99 -7.86 22.11 0.70
C SER A 99 -7.65 22.80 2.04
N GLN A 100 -7.15 24.04 2.04
CA GLN A 100 -7.24 24.86 3.24
C GLN A 100 -8.72 24.83 3.68
N PRO A 101 -9.01 24.57 4.96
CA PRO A 101 -10.40 24.64 5.42
C PRO A 101 -10.92 26.04 5.05
N LYS A 102 -11.98 26.08 4.26
CA LYS A 102 -12.81 27.28 4.13
C LYS A 102 -13.53 27.52 5.45
#